data_AF-A0A3M3MJN2-F1
#
_entry.id   AF-A0A3M3MJN2-F1
#
_cell.length_a   1.000
_cell.length_b   1.000
_cell.length_c   1.000
_cell.angle_alpha   90.00
_cell.angle_beta   90.00
_cell.angle_gamma   90.00
#
_symmetry.space_group_name_H-M   'P 1'
#
loop_
_entity.id
_entity.type
_entity.pdbx_description
1 polymer ?
#
loop_
_entity_poly.entity_id
_entity_poly.type
_entity_poly.pdbx_seq_one_letter_code
_entity_poly.pdbx_strand_id
1 'polypeptide(L)'
;MNRDTCFATQGELVKLAYDAFGVLPRKEASRDDVDETQKKSIQKQLIRLAKEEGGLISNLGQAIQGLSNILTAYIPSIQIMSAIGDPLNDLLDAYSRLVSEEGTYLSKAQTVQYFISTTAIPVLVVSLNQSLFRHRLADLKLEMPDAAFWYLPTVAADGSLVLPLEKVMRWVYGRCCLSQTQFHYPGKNPQSDSNTLQQNLDNAIKWTRGVRLPALPALFKNFEESFAALAQNGREVSKELQVSIFVALLIARVSSYLAREITKAYDPEYLVDACQQFREYAVWIADDVDEFRAELAPVMRQQESPESASFVWLSACRDYWAFFDSKLTAVADEVWQLKNARPRAPLREDVLEALKSKYGLFAVCTHLDLLRRQSAFLPPQGFADLLNKGFELKGDVATQLGQVDDYAAQVAAYGLDEQLCWMVPWLRGVYHYRKGQFEAAMPHFQEAFENAKYRAGKNQYKLVNQYVELAAKNDDRRSFKKGIEWAQYLGIKIRWLRDDEPTEEKLDFVYSMLKMARYDHQM
;
A
#
# COMPACT_ATOMS: atom_id res chain seq x y z
N MET A 1 -8.95 21.08 -17.85
CA MET A 1 -7.92 21.14 -16.79
C MET A 1 -7.53 19.72 -16.44
N ASN A 2 -6.24 19.40 -16.53
CA ASN A 2 -5.72 18.11 -16.08
C ASN A 2 -5.74 18.14 -14.55
N ARG A 3 -6.55 17.31 -13.89
CA ARG A 3 -6.73 17.28 -12.43
C ARG A 3 -5.78 16.24 -11.84
N ASP A 4 -4.49 16.50 -11.93
CA ASP A 4 -3.44 15.58 -11.49
C ASP A 4 -3.20 15.63 -9.97
N THR A 5 -3.65 16.69 -9.29
CA THR A 5 -3.52 16.86 -7.83
C THR A 5 -4.53 15.98 -7.08
N CYS A 6 -4.24 14.70 -6.87
CA CYS A 6 -5.00 13.83 -5.97
C CYS A 6 -4.20 12.59 -5.60
N PHE A 7 -4.62 11.89 -4.55
CA PHE A 7 -4.15 10.53 -4.32
C PHE A 7 -4.59 9.59 -5.44
N ALA A 8 -3.83 8.51 -5.64
CA ALA A 8 -4.29 7.37 -6.45
C ALA A 8 -5.49 6.67 -5.79
N THR A 9 -6.36 6.06 -6.60
CA THR A 9 -7.49 5.29 -6.06
C THR A 9 -6.98 3.98 -5.46
N GLN A 10 -7.69 3.42 -4.48
CA GLN A 10 -7.34 2.10 -3.94
C GLN A 10 -7.45 1.02 -5.04
N GLY A 11 -8.32 1.20 -6.03
CA GLY A 11 -8.41 0.33 -7.20
C GLY A 11 -7.14 0.32 -8.06
N GLU A 12 -6.46 1.46 -8.20
CA GLU A 12 -5.14 1.54 -8.86
C GLU A 12 -4.08 0.73 -8.08
N LEU A 13 -4.12 0.73 -6.74
CA LEU A 13 -3.21 -0.06 -5.90
C LEU A 13 -3.44 -1.56 -6.01
N VAL A 14 -4.70 -2.02 -5.98
CA VAL A 14 -5.00 -3.45 -6.16
C VAL A 14 -4.57 -3.92 -7.53
N LYS A 15 -4.80 -3.11 -8.57
CA LYS A 15 -4.28 -3.41 -9.91
C LYS A 15 -2.75 -3.51 -9.91
N LEU A 16 -2.05 -2.58 -9.24
CA LEU A 16 -0.59 -2.64 -9.08
C LEU A 16 -0.15 -3.96 -8.44
N ALA A 17 -0.87 -4.46 -7.43
CA ALA A 17 -0.56 -5.76 -6.81
C ALA A 17 -0.68 -6.91 -7.81
N TYR A 18 -1.76 -6.97 -8.61
CA TYR A 18 -1.90 -7.98 -9.68
C TYR A 18 -0.76 -7.93 -10.70
N ASP A 19 -0.35 -6.73 -11.10
CA ASP A 19 0.75 -6.53 -12.05
C ASP A 19 2.11 -6.88 -11.41
N ALA A 20 2.29 -6.59 -10.12
CA ALA A 20 3.46 -6.88 -9.30
C ALA A 20 3.60 -8.35 -8.91
N PHE A 21 2.52 -9.12 -8.86
CA PHE A 21 2.60 -10.58 -8.83
C PHE A 21 2.73 -11.19 -10.23
N GLY A 22 2.20 -10.53 -11.28
CA GLY A 22 2.32 -11.03 -12.65
C GLY A 22 1.45 -12.21 -12.96
N VAL A 23 0.28 -12.26 -12.32
CA VAL A 23 -0.62 -13.41 -12.37
C VAL A 23 -1.57 -13.38 -13.56
N LEU A 24 -1.80 -12.22 -14.19
CA LEU A 24 -2.73 -12.09 -15.33
C LEU A 24 -2.13 -12.37 -16.71
N PRO A 25 -0.84 -12.07 -17.00
CA PRO A 25 -0.25 -12.41 -18.29
C PRO A 25 -0.06 -13.93 -18.44
N ARG A 26 -1.09 -14.61 -18.94
CA ARG A 26 -1.14 -16.07 -19.12
C ARG A 26 -1.08 -16.40 -20.61
N LYS A 27 -0.02 -17.07 -21.04
CA LYS A 27 0.10 -17.72 -22.37
C LYS A 27 0.32 -19.23 -22.24
N GLU A 28 0.70 -19.68 -21.04
CA GLU A 28 1.00 -21.05 -20.69
C GLU A 28 -0.15 -21.62 -19.84
N ALA A 29 -0.29 -22.94 -19.79
CA ALA A 29 -1.16 -23.60 -18.81
C ALA A 29 -0.74 -23.17 -17.39
N SER A 30 -1.68 -22.65 -16.60
CA SER A 30 -1.46 -22.20 -15.22
C SER A 30 -1.75 -23.31 -14.21
N ARG A 31 -1.16 -23.17 -13.00
CA ARG A 31 -1.46 -24.07 -11.87
C ARG A 31 -2.85 -23.83 -11.26
N ASP A 32 -3.46 -22.70 -11.56
CA ASP A 32 -4.79 -22.32 -11.13
C ASP A 32 -5.79 -22.48 -12.29
N ASP A 33 -7.09 -22.51 -11.96
CA ASP A 33 -8.20 -22.74 -12.90
C ASP A 33 -8.62 -21.49 -13.72
N VAL A 34 -7.80 -20.44 -13.75
CA VAL A 34 -8.16 -19.19 -14.45
C VAL A 34 -7.89 -19.29 -15.96
N ASP A 35 -8.98 -19.41 -16.72
CA ASP A 35 -8.98 -19.40 -18.18
C ASP A 35 -8.89 -17.97 -18.79
N GLU A 36 -8.83 -17.87 -20.12
CA GLU A 36 -8.76 -16.58 -20.82
C GLU A 36 -10.03 -15.71 -20.64
N THR A 37 -11.19 -16.32 -20.39
CA THR A 37 -12.45 -15.61 -20.17
C THR A 37 -12.45 -14.96 -18.79
N GLN A 38 -12.08 -15.73 -17.76
CA GLN A 38 -11.94 -15.27 -16.39
C GLN A 38 -10.85 -14.21 -16.28
N LYS A 39 -9.69 -14.41 -16.91
CA LYS A 39 -8.63 -13.39 -17.00
C LYS A 39 -9.13 -12.06 -17.55
N LYS A 40 -9.85 -12.07 -18.68
CA LYS A 40 -10.43 -10.84 -19.27
C LYS A 40 -11.48 -10.21 -18.34
N SER A 41 -12.25 -11.03 -17.63
CA SER A 41 -13.20 -10.56 -16.62
C SER A 41 -12.50 -9.83 -15.48
N ILE A 42 -11.46 -10.44 -14.90
CA ILE A 42 -10.65 -9.84 -13.83
C ILE A 42 -10.00 -8.54 -14.30
N GLN A 43 -9.41 -8.52 -15.50
CA GLN A 43 -8.82 -7.30 -16.07
C GLN A 43 -9.86 -6.17 -16.21
N LYS A 44 -11.07 -6.49 -16.69
CA LYS A 44 -12.17 -5.52 -16.80
C LYS A 44 -12.64 -5.02 -15.43
N GLN A 45 -12.73 -5.91 -14.44
CA GLN A 45 -13.07 -5.57 -13.07
C GLN A 45 -12.04 -4.62 -12.45
N LEU A 46 -10.74 -4.90 -12.60
CA LEU A 46 -9.66 -4.04 -12.11
C LEU A 46 -9.66 -2.66 -12.78
N ILE A 47 -9.93 -2.59 -14.08
CA ILE A 47 -10.05 -1.31 -14.80
C ILE A 47 -11.24 -0.49 -14.27
N ARG A 48 -12.38 -1.14 -14.03
CA ARG A 48 -13.57 -0.48 -13.46
C ARG A 48 -13.32 -0.01 -12.05
N LEU A 49 -12.72 -0.85 -11.20
CA LEU A 49 -12.38 -0.50 -9.83
C LEU A 49 -11.39 0.67 -9.75
N ALA A 50 -10.37 0.68 -10.61
CA ALA A 50 -9.43 1.81 -10.70
C ALA A 50 -10.11 3.14 -11.11
N LYS A 51 -11.20 3.06 -11.87
CA LYS A 51 -12.07 4.19 -12.24
C LYS A 51 -13.22 4.44 -11.27
N GLU A 52 -13.30 3.67 -10.18
CA GLU A 52 -14.40 3.68 -9.22
C GLU A 52 -15.79 3.50 -9.87
N GLU A 53 -15.89 2.62 -10.86
CA GLU A 53 -17.13 2.28 -11.54
C GLU A 53 -17.79 1.03 -10.92
N GLY A 54 -19.08 1.15 -10.60
CA GLY A 54 -19.88 0.04 -10.04
C GLY A 54 -19.71 -0.11 -8.53
N GLY A 55 -20.00 -1.31 -8.01
CA GLY A 55 -20.02 -1.55 -6.58
C GLY A 55 -18.63 -1.57 -5.94
N LEU A 56 -18.22 -0.54 -5.19
CA LEU A 56 -16.80 -0.34 -4.83
C LEU A 56 -16.28 -1.36 -3.82
N ILE A 57 -16.99 -1.52 -2.69
CA ILE A 57 -16.57 -2.40 -1.59
C ILE A 57 -16.58 -3.87 -2.04
N SER A 58 -17.67 -4.30 -2.67
CA SER A 58 -17.79 -5.67 -3.15
C SER A 58 -16.76 -5.98 -4.23
N ASN A 59 -16.51 -5.05 -5.17
CA ASN A 59 -15.50 -5.25 -6.21
C ASN A 59 -14.08 -5.26 -5.64
N LEU A 60 -13.77 -4.43 -4.64
CA LEU A 60 -12.47 -4.43 -3.96
C LEU A 60 -12.24 -5.76 -3.22
N GLY A 61 -13.20 -6.19 -2.41
CA GLY A 61 -13.12 -7.46 -1.67
C GLY A 61 -12.98 -8.66 -2.62
N GLN A 62 -13.74 -8.68 -3.72
CA GLN A 62 -13.63 -9.71 -4.75
C GLN A 62 -12.27 -9.70 -5.45
N ALA A 63 -11.69 -8.53 -5.74
CA ALA A 63 -10.37 -8.44 -6.35
C ALA A 63 -9.27 -8.94 -5.40
N ILE A 64 -9.32 -8.58 -4.11
CA ILE A 64 -8.36 -9.07 -3.11
C ILE A 64 -8.48 -10.59 -2.95
N GLN A 65 -9.71 -11.10 -2.79
CA GLN A 65 -9.96 -12.54 -2.69
C GLN A 65 -9.52 -13.28 -3.96
N GLY A 66 -9.77 -12.70 -5.14
CA GLY A 66 -9.36 -13.26 -6.42
C GLY A 66 -7.84 -13.38 -6.54
N LEU A 67 -7.09 -12.36 -6.11
CA LEU A 67 -5.62 -12.43 -6.09
C LEU A 67 -5.15 -13.52 -5.13
N SER A 68 -5.74 -13.59 -3.93
CA SER A 68 -5.43 -14.61 -2.95
C SER A 68 -5.64 -16.02 -3.50
N ASN A 69 -6.81 -16.28 -4.10
CA ASN A 69 -7.16 -17.57 -4.71
C ASN A 69 -6.21 -17.98 -5.85
N ILE A 70 -5.67 -17.01 -6.60
CA ILE A 70 -4.68 -17.33 -7.63
C ILE A 70 -3.35 -17.71 -6.98
N LEU A 71 -2.92 -16.96 -5.96
CA LEU A 71 -1.62 -17.16 -5.31
C LEU A 71 -1.54 -18.47 -4.52
N THR A 72 -2.65 -19.02 -4.02
CA THR A 72 -2.68 -20.33 -3.35
C THR A 72 -2.25 -21.48 -4.26
N ALA A 73 -2.38 -21.36 -5.58
CA ALA A 73 -1.86 -22.35 -6.53
C ALA A 73 -0.32 -22.31 -6.68
N TYR A 74 0.32 -21.23 -6.23
CA TYR A 74 1.76 -21.02 -6.38
C TYR A 74 2.51 -21.08 -5.06
N ILE A 75 1.86 -20.73 -3.95
CA ILE A 75 2.47 -20.66 -2.63
C ILE A 75 2.20 -21.97 -1.87
N PRO A 76 3.25 -22.68 -1.42
CA PRO A 76 3.13 -24.07 -0.95
C PRO A 76 2.59 -24.23 0.48
N SER A 77 2.34 -23.14 1.20
CA SER A 77 1.84 -23.17 2.58
C SER A 77 0.98 -21.95 2.89
N ILE A 78 -0.10 -22.19 3.65
CA ILE A 78 -0.96 -21.13 4.20
C ILE A 78 -0.15 -20.17 5.07
N GLN A 79 0.84 -20.67 5.84
CA GLN A 79 1.70 -19.81 6.67
C GLN A 79 2.50 -18.82 5.84
N ILE A 80 3.06 -19.25 4.70
CA ILE A 80 3.80 -18.36 3.79
C ILE A 80 2.83 -17.38 3.11
N MET A 81 1.65 -17.86 2.73
CA MET A 81 0.61 -17.03 2.13
C MET A 81 0.16 -15.92 3.08
N SER A 82 -0.12 -16.25 4.33
CA SER A 82 -0.46 -15.27 5.37
C SER A 82 0.72 -14.34 5.68
N ALA A 83 1.95 -14.86 5.67
CA ALA A 83 3.13 -14.04 5.91
C ALA A 83 3.38 -12.97 4.84
N ILE A 84 2.97 -13.24 3.59
CA ILE A 84 3.00 -12.27 2.49
C ILE A 84 1.75 -11.38 2.51
N GLY A 85 0.60 -11.94 2.87
CA GLY A 85 -0.69 -11.24 2.89
C GLY A 85 -0.79 -10.15 3.95
N ASP A 86 -0.35 -10.41 5.18
CA ASP A 86 -0.46 -9.47 6.29
C ASP A 86 0.21 -8.11 5.96
N PRO A 87 1.48 -8.04 5.48
CA PRO A 87 2.08 -6.77 5.08
C PRO A 87 1.39 -6.05 3.93
N LEU A 88 0.78 -6.77 2.99
CA LEU A 88 0.04 -6.14 1.90
C LEU A 88 -1.28 -5.53 2.38
N ASN A 89 -1.95 -6.20 3.32
CA ASN A 89 -3.15 -5.66 3.97
C ASN A 89 -2.81 -4.43 4.82
N ASP A 90 -1.73 -4.50 5.62
CA ASP A 90 -1.29 -3.36 6.44
C ASP A 90 -0.93 -2.14 5.57
N LEU A 91 -0.33 -2.35 4.40
CA LEU A 91 -0.08 -1.28 3.42
C LEU A 91 -1.37 -0.69 2.84
N LEU A 92 -2.36 -1.53 2.52
CA LEU A 92 -3.66 -1.08 2.02
C LEU A 92 -4.40 -0.26 3.09
N ASP A 93 -4.39 -0.72 4.34
CA ASP A 93 -5.01 -0.04 5.48
C ASP A 93 -4.29 1.28 5.80
N ALA A 94 -2.96 1.29 5.76
CA ALA A 94 -2.18 2.51 5.92
C ALA A 94 -2.47 3.53 4.81
N TYR A 95 -2.61 3.08 3.56
CA TYR A 95 -2.99 3.96 2.46
C TYR A 95 -4.42 4.49 2.60
N SER A 96 -5.37 3.64 3.00
CA SER A 96 -6.76 4.03 3.22
C SER A 96 -6.88 5.10 4.32
N ARG A 97 -6.14 4.93 5.43
CA ARG A 97 -6.03 5.94 6.48
C ARG A 97 -5.41 7.24 5.97
N LEU A 98 -4.32 7.16 5.23
CA LEU A 98 -3.66 8.35 4.67
C LEU A 98 -4.64 9.18 3.83
N VAL A 99 -5.37 8.54 2.91
CA VAL A 99 -6.33 9.22 2.02
C VAL A 99 -7.52 9.81 2.76
N SER A 100 -7.98 9.15 3.83
CA SER A 100 -9.15 9.59 4.61
C SER A 100 -8.81 10.66 5.66
N GLU A 101 -7.57 10.72 6.12
CA GLU A 101 -7.12 11.67 7.15
C GLU A 101 -6.40 12.89 6.55
N GLU A 102 -5.50 12.69 5.59
CA GLU A 102 -4.68 13.74 5.01
C GLU A 102 -5.28 14.31 3.72
N GLY A 103 -5.37 15.64 3.64
CA GLY A 103 -5.63 16.31 2.39
C GLY A 103 -4.34 16.43 1.58
N THR A 104 -4.44 16.63 0.26
CA THR A 104 -3.27 16.77 -0.61
C THR A 104 -3.32 18.01 -1.49
N TYR A 105 -2.14 18.58 -1.68
CA TYR A 105 -1.78 19.61 -2.66
C TYR A 105 -0.75 19.11 -3.67
N LEU A 106 -0.36 17.84 -3.56
CA LEU A 106 0.65 17.17 -4.37
C LEU A 106 0.00 16.56 -5.62
N SER A 107 0.78 16.46 -6.70
CA SER A 107 0.38 15.68 -7.87
C SER A 107 0.23 14.19 -7.52
N LYS A 108 -0.48 13.43 -8.36
CA LYS A 108 -0.69 11.99 -8.16
C LYS A 108 0.64 11.25 -8.04
N ALA A 109 1.63 11.56 -8.87
CA ALA A 109 2.97 10.99 -8.74
C ALA A 109 3.61 11.36 -7.40
N GLN A 110 3.58 12.63 -6.99
CA GLN A 110 4.14 13.06 -5.71
C GLN A 110 3.42 12.46 -4.49
N THR A 111 2.10 12.22 -4.55
CA THR A 111 1.38 11.55 -3.45
C THR A 111 1.83 10.10 -3.25
N VAL A 112 2.15 9.38 -4.34
CA VAL A 112 2.68 8.03 -4.25
C VAL A 112 4.12 8.06 -3.71
N GLN A 113 4.94 9.03 -4.14
CA GLN A 113 6.28 9.25 -3.59
C GLN A 113 6.25 9.55 -2.08
N TYR A 114 5.35 10.45 -1.67
CA TYR A 114 5.09 10.79 -0.28
C TYR A 114 4.70 9.54 0.51
N PHE A 115 3.69 8.79 0.05
CA PHE A 115 3.26 7.55 0.69
C PHE A 115 4.41 6.55 0.87
N ILE A 116 5.22 6.32 -0.17
CA ILE A 116 6.38 5.41 -0.08
C ILE A 116 7.35 5.88 1.02
N SER A 117 7.71 7.17 0.98
CA SER A 117 8.75 7.76 1.84
C SER A 117 8.33 7.93 3.30
N THR A 118 7.05 8.20 3.56
CA THR A 118 6.58 8.57 4.90
C THR A 118 5.76 7.48 5.58
N THR A 119 5.25 6.51 4.83
CA THR A 119 4.26 5.55 5.35
C THR A 119 4.61 4.12 4.96
N ALA A 120 4.77 3.82 3.67
CA ALA A 120 4.88 2.44 3.19
C ALA A 120 6.13 1.73 3.71
N ILE A 121 7.31 2.36 3.64
CA ILE A 121 8.57 1.76 4.12
C ILE A 121 8.55 1.48 5.63
N PRO A 122 8.20 2.45 6.51
CA PRO A 122 8.06 2.17 7.94
C PRO A 122 7.07 1.05 8.24
N VAL A 123 5.88 1.08 7.63
CA VAL A 123 4.85 0.05 7.82
C VAL A 123 5.35 -1.32 7.36
N LEU A 124 6.01 -1.38 6.21
CA LEU A 124 6.51 -2.63 5.65
C LEU A 124 7.58 -3.26 6.55
N VAL A 125 8.50 -2.48 7.11
CA VAL A 125 9.56 -3.00 8.00
C VAL A 125 8.96 -3.59 9.29
N VAL A 126 8.01 -2.89 9.91
CA VAL A 126 7.34 -3.38 11.13
C VAL A 126 6.48 -4.60 10.81
N SER A 127 5.63 -4.51 9.79
CA SER A 127 4.69 -5.57 9.42
C SER A 127 5.39 -6.85 8.97
N LEU A 128 6.50 -6.76 8.22
CA LEU A 128 7.28 -7.96 7.86
C LEU A 128 7.78 -8.69 9.12
N ASN A 129 8.30 -7.98 10.12
CA ASN A 129 8.76 -8.60 11.36
C ASN A 129 7.60 -9.16 12.19
N GLN A 130 6.49 -8.43 12.29
CA GLN A 130 5.25 -8.90 12.93
C GLN A 130 4.77 -10.21 12.30
N SER A 131 4.70 -10.23 10.98
CA SER A 131 4.19 -11.35 10.20
C SER A 131 5.10 -12.57 10.27
N LEU A 132 6.42 -12.37 10.16
CA LEU A 132 7.43 -13.42 10.35
C LEU A 132 7.30 -14.11 11.72
N PHE A 133 7.03 -13.33 12.77
CA PHE A 133 6.78 -13.87 14.12
C PHE A 133 5.44 -14.57 14.24
N ARG A 134 4.35 -13.93 13.82
CA ARG A 134 2.99 -14.46 13.93
C ARG A 134 2.85 -15.82 13.25
N HIS A 135 3.45 -15.96 12.06
CA HIS A 135 3.37 -17.18 11.25
C HIS A 135 4.54 -18.14 11.45
N ARG A 136 5.45 -17.85 12.39
CA ARG A 136 6.59 -18.69 12.78
C ARG A 136 7.41 -19.20 11.59
N LEU A 137 7.67 -18.34 10.59
CA LEU A 137 8.33 -18.76 9.34
C LEU A 137 9.73 -19.35 9.54
N ALA A 138 10.41 -19.03 10.65
CA ALA A 138 11.69 -19.63 11.01
C ALA A 138 11.61 -21.16 11.18
N ASP A 139 10.44 -21.70 11.55
CA ASP A 139 10.24 -23.14 11.76
C ASP A 139 10.16 -23.92 10.43
N LEU A 140 9.88 -23.22 9.32
CA LEU A 140 9.79 -23.83 7.98
C LEU A 140 11.16 -24.17 7.38
N LYS A 141 12.27 -23.73 8.01
CA LYS A 141 13.65 -23.98 7.58
C LYS A 141 13.90 -23.72 6.08
N LEU A 142 13.25 -22.69 5.54
CA LEU A 142 13.38 -22.32 4.14
C LEU A 142 14.82 -21.88 3.84
N GLU A 143 15.38 -22.38 2.76
CA GLU A 143 16.69 -21.93 2.27
C GLU A 143 16.54 -20.64 1.46
N MET A 144 17.18 -19.56 1.90
CA MET A 144 17.10 -18.26 1.25
C MET A 144 18.49 -17.81 0.77
N PRO A 145 18.59 -16.87 -0.18
CA PRO A 145 19.88 -16.29 -0.54
C PRO A 145 20.60 -15.67 0.67
N ASP A 146 21.90 -15.93 0.79
CA ASP A 146 22.71 -15.50 1.95
C ASP A 146 22.84 -13.98 2.09
N ALA A 147 22.67 -13.23 1.00
CA ALA A 147 22.77 -11.78 1.02
C ALA A 147 21.55 -11.18 1.75
N ALA A 148 21.78 -10.47 2.87
CA ALA A 148 20.72 -9.95 3.76
C ALA A 148 19.55 -9.22 3.06
N PHE A 149 19.83 -8.46 1.99
CA PHE A 149 18.85 -7.70 1.22
C PHE A 149 18.72 -8.22 -0.22
N TRP A 150 18.73 -9.54 -0.42
CA TRP A 150 18.61 -10.18 -1.73
C TRP A 150 17.33 -9.78 -2.49
N TYR A 151 16.28 -9.43 -1.76
CA TYR A 151 14.99 -8.98 -2.27
C TYR A 151 14.96 -7.48 -2.66
N LEU A 152 16.02 -6.71 -2.41
CA LEU A 152 16.17 -5.34 -2.89
C LEU A 152 17.08 -5.28 -4.12
N PRO A 153 16.90 -4.33 -5.05
CA PRO A 153 17.82 -4.14 -6.16
C PRO A 153 19.20 -3.66 -5.68
N THR A 154 20.23 -3.92 -6.49
CA THR A 154 21.56 -3.30 -6.32
C THR A 154 21.86 -2.43 -7.52
N VAL A 155 22.29 -1.20 -7.28
CA VAL A 155 22.89 -0.37 -8.32
C VAL A 155 24.37 -0.68 -8.37
N ALA A 156 24.84 -1.18 -9.51
CA ALA A 156 26.24 -1.49 -9.75
C ALA A 156 27.06 -0.20 -9.93
N ALA A 157 28.39 -0.31 -9.83
CA ALA A 157 29.30 0.84 -9.93
C ALA A 157 29.23 1.56 -11.29
N ASP A 158 28.79 0.87 -12.34
CA ASP A 158 28.56 1.42 -13.68
C ASP A 158 27.17 2.05 -13.84
N GLY A 159 26.38 2.13 -12.77
CA GLY A 159 25.01 2.64 -12.76
C GLY A 159 23.96 1.63 -13.21
N SER A 160 24.35 0.40 -13.58
CA SER A 160 23.38 -0.62 -14.00
C SER A 160 22.60 -1.19 -12.81
N LEU A 161 21.32 -1.52 -13.05
CA LEU A 161 20.42 -2.03 -12.02
C LEU A 161 20.37 -3.56 -12.05
N VAL A 162 20.90 -4.21 -11.00
CA VAL A 162 20.76 -5.65 -10.79
C VAL A 162 19.48 -5.92 -10.01
N LEU A 163 18.49 -6.51 -10.69
CA LEU A 163 17.17 -6.77 -10.13
C LEU A 163 17.17 -7.96 -9.16
N PRO A 164 16.31 -7.98 -8.13
CA PRO A 164 16.17 -9.11 -7.21
C PRO A 164 15.99 -10.47 -7.90
N LEU A 165 15.19 -10.53 -8.98
CA LEU A 165 14.93 -11.77 -9.70
C LEU A 165 16.22 -12.36 -10.29
N GLU A 166 17.08 -11.51 -10.86
CA GLU A 166 18.38 -11.93 -11.37
C GLU A 166 19.28 -12.48 -10.26
N LYS A 167 19.30 -11.84 -9.09
CA LYS A 167 20.04 -12.30 -7.91
C LYS A 167 19.56 -13.68 -7.47
N VAL A 168 18.25 -13.86 -7.33
CA VAL A 168 17.68 -15.15 -6.91
C VAL A 168 17.97 -16.23 -7.93
N MET A 169 17.75 -15.98 -9.23
CA MET A 169 18.05 -16.99 -10.27
C MET A 169 19.52 -17.42 -10.23
N ARG A 170 20.46 -16.47 -10.04
CA ARG A 170 21.90 -16.79 -9.86
C ARG A 170 22.17 -17.58 -8.60
N TRP A 171 21.52 -17.24 -7.49
CA TRP A 171 21.60 -18.01 -6.25
C TRP A 171 21.10 -19.45 -6.46
N VAL A 172 19.99 -19.67 -7.17
CA VAL A 172 19.50 -21.03 -7.47
C VAL A 172 20.56 -21.83 -8.21
N TYR A 173 21.17 -21.25 -9.26
CA TYR A 173 22.21 -21.92 -10.03
C TYR A 173 23.42 -22.29 -9.17
N GLY A 174 23.87 -21.34 -8.34
CA GLY A 174 24.95 -21.57 -7.38
C GLY A 174 24.62 -22.66 -6.37
N ARG A 175 23.40 -22.66 -5.83
CA ARG A 175 22.93 -23.63 -4.83
C ARG A 175 22.84 -25.05 -5.38
N CYS A 176 22.49 -25.18 -6.66
CA CYS A 176 22.50 -26.47 -7.37
C CYS A 176 23.89 -26.86 -7.92
N CYS A 177 24.92 -26.02 -7.77
CA CYS A 177 26.24 -26.20 -8.38
C CYS A 177 26.17 -26.36 -9.92
N LEU A 178 25.32 -25.57 -10.58
CA LEU A 178 25.07 -25.62 -12.02
C LEU A 178 25.30 -24.25 -12.65
N SER A 179 25.65 -24.25 -13.94
CA SER A 179 25.50 -23.05 -14.76
C SER A 179 24.04 -22.85 -15.15
N GLN A 180 23.65 -21.62 -15.50
CA GLN A 180 22.31 -21.33 -16.05
C GLN A 180 21.95 -22.29 -17.21
N THR A 181 22.92 -22.57 -18.09
CA THR A 181 22.74 -23.51 -19.20
C THR A 181 22.45 -24.93 -18.73
N GLN A 182 23.25 -25.46 -17.80
CA GLN A 182 23.07 -26.84 -17.33
C GLN A 182 21.85 -27.00 -16.42
N PHE A 183 21.38 -25.92 -15.78
CA PHE A 183 20.14 -25.95 -15.00
C PHE A 183 18.91 -26.07 -15.90
N HIS A 184 18.79 -25.21 -16.92
CA HIS A 184 17.61 -25.17 -17.79
C HIS A 184 17.68 -26.14 -18.98
N TYR A 185 18.88 -26.55 -19.37
CA TYR A 185 19.12 -27.55 -20.42
C TYR A 185 20.25 -28.50 -19.99
N PRO A 186 19.95 -29.45 -19.09
CA PRO A 186 20.92 -30.43 -18.62
C PRO A 186 21.47 -31.26 -19.78
N GLY A 187 22.80 -31.42 -19.84
CA GLY A 187 23.46 -32.20 -20.90
C GLY A 187 23.58 -31.50 -22.25
N LYS A 188 23.20 -30.21 -22.35
CA LYS A 188 23.29 -29.45 -23.61
C LYS A 188 24.70 -29.51 -24.21
N ASN A 189 24.74 -29.94 -25.47
CA ASN A 189 25.91 -29.99 -26.34
C ASN A 189 25.49 -29.58 -27.77
N PRO A 190 26.43 -29.42 -28.72
CA PRO A 190 26.11 -28.99 -30.09
C PRO A 190 25.14 -29.90 -30.86
N GLN A 191 24.91 -31.13 -30.42
CA GLN A 191 24.05 -32.13 -31.06
C GLN A 191 22.69 -32.26 -30.36
N SER A 192 22.45 -31.50 -29.30
CA SER A 192 21.21 -31.57 -28.52
C SER A 192 20.07 -30.87 -29.24
N ASP A 193 18.92 -31.53 -29.37
CA ASP A 193 17.76 -31.04 -30.14
C ASP A 193 16.45 -31.08 -29.32
N SER A 194 16.43 -30.35 -28.19
CA SER A 194 15.24 -30.18 -27.37
C SER A 194 14.75 -28.75 -27.46
N ASN A 195 13.72 -28.53 -28.27
CA ASN A 195 13.08 -27.22 -28.43
C ASN A 195 12.58 -26.65 -27.09
N THR A 196 11.98 -27.50 -26.23
CA THR A 196 11.46 -27.08 -24.92
C THR A 196 12.57 -26.59 -23.98
N LEU A 197 13.65 -27.37 -23.82
CA LEU A 197 14.77 -26.98 -22.95
C LEU A 197 15.52 -25.78 -23.50
N GLN A 198 15.64 -25.67 -24.83
CA GLN A 198 16.21 -24.50 -25.49
C GLN A 198 15.38 -23.25 -25.21
N GLN A 199 14.06 -23.33 -25.35
CA GLN A 199 13.16 -22.23 -25.03
C GLN A 199 13.23 -21.84 -23.55
N ASN A 200 13.37 -22.81 -22.64
CA ASN A 200 13.51 -22.55 -21.22
C ASN A 200 14.79 -21.78 -20.89
N LEU A 201 15.91 -22.18 -21.50
CA LEU A 201 17.17 -21.49 -21.38
C LEU A 201 17.12 -20.07 -21.95
N ASP A 202 16.54 -19.88 -23.14
CA ASP A 202 16.46 -18.57 -23.78
C ASP A 202 15.59 -17.59 -22.98
N ASN A 203 14.51 -18.08 -22.37
CA ASN A 203 13.69 -17.32 -21.45
C ASN A 203 14.48 -16.92 -20.20
N ALA A 204 15.19 -17.87 -19.58
CA ALA A 204 16.00 -17.61 -18.40
C ALA A 204 17.09 -16.56 -18.67
N ILE A 205 17.76 -16.62 -19.84
CA ILE A 205 18.75 -15.62 -20.26
C ILE A 205 18.13 -14.23 -20.39
N LYS A 206 16.92 -14.13 -20.97
CA LYS A 206 16.23 -12.84 -21.10
C LYS A 206 15.83 -12.25 -19.74
N TRP A 207 15.45 -13.10 -18.79
CA TRP A 207 15.04 -12.68 -17.45
C TRP A 207 16.24 -12.24 -16.60
N THR A 208 17.35 -12.97 -16.64
CA THR A 208 18.58 -12.59 -15.91
C THR A 208 19.28 -11.37 -16.50
N ARG A 209 19.03 -11.03 -17.77
CA ARG A 209 19.51 -9.77 -18.39
C ARG A 209 18.56 -8.59 -18.18
N GLY A 210 17.47 -8.76 -17.44
CA GLY A 210 16.51 -7.69 -17.16
C GLY A 210 15.65 -7.23 -18.36
N VAL A 211 15.78 -7.86 -19.53
CA VAL A 211 15.10 -7.46 -20.78
C VAL A 211 13.58 -7.45 -20.59
N ARG A 212 13.04 -8.48 -19.92
CA ARG A 212 11.62 -8.61 -19.61
C ARG A 212 11.43 -9.33 -18.29
N LEU A 213 10.51 -8.85 -17.47
CA LEU A 213 10.08 -9.57 -16.28
C LEU A 213 9.07 -10.67 -16.66
N PRO A 214 9.22 -11.92 -16.19
CA PRO A 214 8.28 -12.98 -16.48
C PRO A 214 6.92 -12.78 -15.79
N ALA A 215 5.90 -13.37 -16.41
CA ALA A 215 4.67 -13.68 -15.70
C ALA A 215 4.93 -14.80 -14.71
N LEU A 216 4.21 -14.81 -13.59
CA LEU A 216 4.41 -15.81 -12.53
C LEU A 216 4.20 -17.25 -13.03
N PRO A 217 3.14 -17.56 -13.82
CA PRO A 217 2.94 -18.92 -14.32
C PRO A 217 4.09 -19.39 -15.21
N ALA A 218 4.62 -18.50 -16.06
CA ALA A 218 5.72 -18.81 -16.96
C ALA A 218 7.05 -19.01 -16.20
N LEU A 219 7.29 -18.21 -15.16
CA LEU A 219 8.47 -18.37 -14.30
C LEU A 219 8.45 -19.72 -13.59
N PHE A 220 7.32 -20.08 -12.97
CA PHE A 220 7.22 -21.34 -12.26
C PHE A 220 7.30 -22.56 -13.17
N LYS A 221 6.55 -22.57 -14.27
CA LYS A 221 6.59 -23.65 -15.25
C LYS A 221 8.01 -23.91 -15.76
N ASN A 222 8.75 -22.85 -16.07
CA ASN A 222 10.13 -22.96 -16.53
C ASN A 222 11.04 -23.66 -15.51
N PHE A 223 10.92 -23.31 -14.22
CA PHE A 223 11.68 -23.95 -13.15
C PHE A 223 11.22 -25.39 -12.88
N GLU A 224 9.91 -25.67 -12.91
CA GLU A 224 9.38 -27.04 -12.80
C GLU A 224 9.90 -27.97 -13.88
N GLU A 225 9.84 -27.54 -15.14
CA GLU A 225 10.36 -28.30 -16.28
C GLU A 225 11.88 -28.51 -16.16
N SER A 226 12.60 -27.51 -15.65
CA SER A 226 14.04 -27.61 -15.39
C SER A 226 14.34 -28.62 -14.28
N PHE A 227 13.59 -28.62 -13.18
CA PHE A 227 13.72 -29.62 -12.11
C PHE A 227 13.43 -31.04 -12.62
N ALA A 228 12.38 -31.21 -13.44
CA ALA A 228 12.05 -32.49 -14.04
C ALA A 228 13.15 -32.99 -14.99
N ALA A 229 13.69 -32.12 -15.84
CA ALA A 229 14.79 -32.45 -16.74
C ALA A 229 16.09 -32.80 -15.98
N LEU A 230 16.37 -32.09 -14.89
CA LEU A 230 17.51 -32.37 -14.02
C LEU A 230 17.38 -33.75 -13.35
N ALA A 231 16.20 -34.10 -12.84
CA ALA A 231 15.94 -35.41 -12.27
C ALA A 231 16.14 -36.54 -13.30
N GLN A 232 15.66 -36.36 -14.54
CA GLN A 232 15.89 -37.31 -15.64
C GLN A 232 17.38 -37.48 -15.99
N ASN A 233 18.21 -36.47 -15.70
CA ASN A 233 19.67 -36.50 -15.90
C ASN A 233 20.44 -36.88 -14.62
N GLY A 234 19.77 -37.47 -13.62
CA GLY A 234 20.39 -37.96 -12.39
C GLY A 234 20.82 -36.86 -11.41
N ARG A 235 20.29 -35.64 -11.55
CA ARG A 235 20.58 -34.49 -10.67
C ARG A 235 19.30 -33.97 -10.01
N GLU A 236 18.67 -34.79 -9.18
CA GLU A 236 17.43 -34.41 -8.51
C GLU A 236 17.64 -33.26 -7.51
N VAL A 237 16.74 -32.26 -7.55
CA VAL A 237 16.66 -31.17 -6.57
C VAL A 237 15.61 -31.56 -5.53
N SER A 238 15.95 -31.53 -4.24
CA SER A 238 15.02 -31.90 -3.16
C SER A 238 13.75 -31.05 -3.16
N LYS A 239 12.64 -31.59 -2.68
CA LYS A 239 11.34 -30.89 -2.67
C LYS A 239 11.35 -29.69 -1.74
N GLU A 240 12.06 -29.77 -0.63
CA GLU A 240 12.26 -28.69 0.33
C GLU A 240 13.01 -27.51 -0.30
N LEU A 241 14.04 -27.80 -1.10
CA LEU A 241 14.78 -26.78 -1.82
C LEU A 241 13.93 -26.19 -2.97
N GLN A 242 13.16 -27.00 -3.70
CA GLN A 242 12.22 -26.50 -4.72
C GLN A 242 11.22 -25.51 -4.12
N VAL A 243 10.64 -25.82 -2.96
CA VAL A 243 9.74 -24.92 -2.22
C VAL A 243 10.44 -23.61 -1.88
N SER A 244 11.66 -23.69 -1.31
CA SER A 244 12.45 -22.52 -0.94
C SER A 244 12.76 -21.63 -2.15
N ILE A 245 13.15 -22.24 -3.27
CA ILE A 245 13.40 -21.57 -4.55
C ILE A 245 12.13 -20.85 -5.04
N PHE A 246 10.98 -21.51 -4.98
CA PHE A 246 9.73 -20.91 -5.46
C PHE A 246 9.28 -19.70 -4.63
N VAL A 247 9.44 -19.75 -3.31
CA VAL A 247 9.16 -18.61 -2.43
C VAL A 247 10.10 -17.44 -2.74
N ALA A 248 11.41 -17.71 -2.86
CA ALA A 248 12.39 -16.68 -3.18
C ALA A 248 12.13 -16.04 -4.56
N LEU A 249 11.78 -16.84 -5.57
CA LEU A 249 11.46 -16.36 -6.92
C LEU A 249 10.22 -15.46 -6.93
N LEU A 250 9.18 -15.82 -6.17
CA LEU A 250 7.95 -15.03 -6.07
C LEU A 250 8.22 -13.64 -5.46
N ILE A 251 8.91 -13.61 -4.31
CA ILE A 251 9.30 -12.35 -3.64
C ILE A 251 10.17 -11.50 -4.57
N ALA A 252 11.18 -12.11 -5.17
CA ALA A 252 12.11 -11.41 -6.05
C ALA A 252 11.43 -10.87 -7.32
N ARG A 253 10.43 -11.57 -7.85
CA ARG A 253 9.63 -11.11 -8.99
C ARG A 253 8.83 -9.86 -8.62
N VAL A 254 8.18 -9.86 -7.45
CA VAL A 254 7.43 -8.70 -6.94
C VAL A 254 8.36 -7.50 -6.76
N SER A 255 9.45 -7.67 -6.03
CA SER A 255 10.40 -6.57 -5.79
C SER A 255 11.06 -6.07 -7.07
N SER A 256 11.32 -6.94 -8.05
CA SER A 256 11.87 -6.52 -9.36
C SER A 256 10.86 -5.70 -10.16
N TYR A 257 9.57 -6.02 -10.07
CA TYR A 257 8.52 -5.23 -10.71
C TYR A 257 8.44 -3.84 -10.08
N LEU A 258 8.37 -3.78 -8.74
CA LEU A 258 8.29 -2.51 -8.01
C LEU A 258 9.52 -1.64 -8.24
N ALA A 259 10.73 -2.22 -8.25
CA ALA A 259 11.95 -1.48 -8.56
C ALA A 259 11.90 -0.82 -9.94
N ARG A 260 11.37 -1.54 -10.96
CA ARG A 260 11.22 -1.00 -12.31
C ARG A 260 10.18 0.11 -12.37
N GLU A 261 9.02 -0.06 -11.72
CA GLU A 261 7.97 0.95 -11.72
C GLU A 261 8.40 2.22 -10.97
N ILE A 262 9.09 2.10 -9.83
CA ILE A 262 9.65 3.23 -9.09
C ILE A 262 10.69 3.97 -9.93
N THR A 263 11.63 3.24 -10.54
CA THR A 263 12.67 3.85 -11.41
C THR A 263 12.06 4.59 -12.60
N LYS A 264 10.98 4.04 -13.16
CA LYS A 264 10.29 4.64 -14.31
C LYS A 264 9.48 5.88 -13.93
N ALA A 265 8.89 5.89 -12.74
CA ALA A 265 8.02 6.97 -12.29
C ALA A 265 8.78 8.18 -11.74
N TYR A 266 9.94 7.96 -11.12
CA TYR A 266 10.74 9.02 -10.48
C TYR A 266 12.12 9.10 -11.14
N ASP A 267 13.05 8.23 -10.75
CA ASP A 267 14.37 8.04 -11.34
C ASP A 267 15.13 6.94 -10.56
N PRO A 268 16.34 6.52 -10.99
CA PRO A 268 17.16 5.59 -10.22
C PRO A 268 17.62 6.11 -8.86
N GLU A 269 17.79 7.42 -8.67
CA GLU A 269 18.29 8.01 -7.41
C GLU A 269 17.27 7.83 -6.29
N TYR A 270 15.99 8.07 -6.60
CA TYR A 270 14.90 7.84 -5.67
C TYR A 270 14.72 6.36 -5.33
N LEU A 271 14.92 5.44 -6.29
CA LEU A 271 14.93 4.01 -5.97
C LEU A 271 16.06 3.66 -4.98
N VAL A 272 17.24 4.25 -5.14
CA VAL A 272 18.37 4.04 -4.22
C VAL A 272 18.03 4.57 -2.83
N ASP A 273 17.49 5.78 -2.73
CA ASP A 273 17.08 6.39 -1.46
C ASP A 273 16.00 5.53 -0.75
N ALA A 274 14.95 5.12 -1.46
CA ALA A 274 13.90 4.25 -0.90
C ALA A 274 14.45 2.90 -0.42
N CYS A 275 15.37 2.28 -1.18
CA CYS A 275 16.03 1.05 -0.76
C CYS A 275 16.93 1.28 0.46
N GLN A 276 17.62 2.43 0.53
CA GLN A 276 18.49 2.76 1.64
C GLN A 276 17.67 2.99 2.92
N GLN A 277 16.56 3.72 2.82
CA GLN A 277 15.62 3.91 3.94
C GLN A 277 15.16 2.56 4.49
N PHE A 278 14.73 1.64 3.62
CA PHE A 278 14.32 0.30 4.07
C PHE A 278 15.46 -0.44 4.78
N ARG A 279 16.68 -0.40 4.25
CA ARG A 279 17.85 -1.06 4.86
C ARG A 279 18.15 -0.50 6.25
N GLU A 280 18.18 0.82 6.39
CA GLU A 280 18.43 1.49 7.66
C GLU A 280 17.39 1.10 8.70
N TYR A 281 16.11 1.15 8.31
CA TYR A 281 15.01 0.80 9.19
C TYR A 281 15.04 -0.68 9.59
N ALA A 282 15.36 -1.57 8.65
CA ALA A 282 15.51 -3.00 8.91
C ALA A 282 16.69 -3.29 9.84
N VAL A 283 17.78 -2.52 9.76
CA VAL A 283 18.90 -2.61 10.71
C VAL A 283 18.48 -2.09 12.09
N TRP A 284 17.81 -0.95 12.17
CA TRP A 284 17.43 -0.36 13.46
C TRP A 284 16.39 -1.18 14.22
N ILE A 285 15.46 -1.85 13.52
CA ILE A 285 14.46 -2.71 14.17
C ILE A 285 15.04 -4.05 14.61
N ALA A 286 16.19 -4.45 14.06
CA ALA A 286 16.79 -5.76 14.35
C ALA A 286 17.13 -5.89 15.85
N ASP A 287 17.68 -4.84 16.47
CA ASP A 287 18.00 -4.83 17.90
C ASP A 287 16.76 -5.14 18.77
N ASP A 288 15.64 -4.47 18.49
CA ASP A 288 14.36 -4.67 19.19
C ASP A 288 13.82 -6.09 19.00
N VAL A 289 13.85 -6.59 17.75
CA VAL A 289 13.34 -7.91 17.37
C VAL A 289 14.20 -9.03 17.94
N ASP A 290 15.51 -8.86 17.96
CA ASP A 290 16.47 -9.84 18.48
C ASP A 290 16.46 -9.88 20.01
N GLU A 291 16.30 -8.74 20.68
CA GLU A 291 16.06 -8.67 22.13
C GLU A 291 14.80 -9.46 22.51
N PHE A 292 13.68 -9.25 21.81
CA PHE A 292 12.46 -10.02 22.04
C PHE A 292 12.68 -11.54 21.89
N ARG A 293 13.39 -11.96 20.82
CA ARG A 293 13.71 -13.39 20.62
C ARG A 293 14.57 -13.95 21.76
N ALA A 294 15.58 -13.19 22.18
CA ALA A 294 16.51 -13.62 23.23
C ALA A 294 15.80 -13.79 24.58
N GLU A 295 14.95 -12.83 24.96
CA GLU A 295 14.16 -12.86 26.20
C GLU A 295 13.13 -14.01 26.21
N LEU A 296 12.52 -14.31 25.07
CA LEU A 296 11.51 -15.36 24.97
C LEU A 296 12.10 -16.78 24.84
N ALA A 297 13.33 -16.92 24.34
CA ALA A 297 14.00 -18.20 24.14
C ALA A 297 14.06 -19.13 25.38
N PRO A 298 14.41 -18.68 26.60
CA PRO A 298 14.38 -19.54 27.80
C PRO A 298 12.96 -20.00 28.15
N VAL A 299 11.94 -19.15 28.00
CA VAL A 299 10.54 -19.49 28.26
C VAL A 299 10.04 -20.56 27.28
N MET A 300 10.43 -20.43 26.00
CA MET A 300 10.05 -21.39 24.96
C MET A 300 10.67 -22.77 25.18
N ARG A 301 11.86 -22.86 25.77
CA ARG A 301 12.51 -24.14 26.09
C ARG A 301 11.83 -24.92 27.22
N GLN A 302 11.02 -24.25 28.04
CA GLN A 302 10.30 -24.85 29.16
C GLN A 302 8.90 -25.35 28.78
N GLN A 303 8.48 -25.15 27.53
CA GLN A 303 7.14 -25.53 27.09
C GLN A 303 7.03 -27.03 26.89
N GLU A 304 6.05 -27.65 27.55
CA GLU A 304 5.86 -29.10 27.58
C GLU A 304 5.17 -29.66 26.32
N SER A 305 4.46 -28.82 25.56
CA SER A 305 3.78 -29.22 24.33
C SER A 305 3.86 -28.18 23.21
N PRO A 306 3.71 -28.60 21.93
CA PRO A 306 3.66 -27.70 20.78
C PRO A 306 2.50 -26.70 20.84
N GLU A 307 1.34 -27.09 21.40
CA GLU A 307 0.17 -26.23 21.55
C GLU A 307 0.43 -25.14 22.59
N SER A 308 0.99 -25.51 23.75
CA SER A 308 1.39 -24.54 24.78
C SER A 308 2.44 -23.57 24.25
N ALA A 309 3.46 -24.09 23.57
CA ALA A 309 4.48 -23.28 22.94
C ALA A 309 3.89 -22.27 21.93
N SER A 310 2.95 -22.71 21.10
CA SER A 310 2.31 -21.84 20.12
C SER A 310 1.44 -20.77 20.79
N PHE A 311 0.69 -21.12 21.83
CA PHE A 311 -0.11 -20.15 22.58
C PHE A 311 0.75 -19.09 23.26
N VAL A 312 1.80 -19.51 23.98
CA VAL A 312 2.73 -18.61 24.67
C VAL A 312 3.43 -17.68 23.68
N TRP A 313 3.91 -18.24 22.56
CA TRP A 313 4.56 -17.47 21.50
C TRP A 313 3.63 -16.38 20.94
N LEU A 314 2.40 -16.74 20.57
CA LEU A 314 1.44 -15.81 19.98
C LEU A 314 1.01 -14.73 20.98
N SER A 315 0.81 -15.07 22.25
CA SER A 315 0.51 -14.08 23.30
C SER A 315 1.68 -13.11 23.49
N ALA A 316 2.90 -13.63 23.61
CA ALA A 316 4.09 -12.81 23.77
C ALA A 316 4.31 -11.88 22.56
N CYS A 317 4.09 -12.38 21.34
CA CYS A 317 4.15 -11.55 20.13
C CYS A 317 3.14 -10.41 20.18
N ARG A 318 1.86 -10.70 20.52
CA ARG A 318 0.82 -9.66 20.63
C ARG A 318 1.21 -8.59 21.64
N ASP A 319 1.65 -9.01 22.83
CA ASP A 319 1.95 -8.10 23.93
C ASP A 319 3.21 -7.26 23.63
N TYR A 320 4.23 -7.88 23.01
CA TYR A 320 5.44 -7.19 22.54
C TYR A 320 5.11 -6.11 21.49
N TRP A 321 4.30 -6.42 20.48
CA TRP A 321 3.99 -5.44 19.44
C TRP A 321 3.10 -4.30 19.95
N ALA A 322 2.19 -4.57 20.89
CA ALA A 322 1.44 -3.51 21.57
C ALA A 322 2.37 -2.58 22.37
N PHE A 323 3.35 -3.15 23.08
CA PHE A 323 4.40 -2.37 23.75
C PHE A 323 5.24 -1.56 22.74
N PHE A 324 5.67 -2.18 21.64
CA PHE A 324 6.45 -1.54 20.58
C PHE A 324 5.70 -0.34 19.97
N ASP A 325 4.41 -0.46 19.67
CA ASP A 325 3.61 0.65 19.15
C ASP A 325 3.45 1.79 20.16
N SER A 326 3.30 1.46 21.45
CA SER A 326 3.27 2.47 22.53
C SER A 326 4.61 3.24 22.61
N LYS A 327 5.72 2.54 22.35
CA LYS A 327 7.08 3.10 22.31
C LYS A 327 7.24 4.12 21.18
N LEU A 328 6.75 3.79 19.98
CA LEU A 328 6.74 4.70 18.83
C LEU A 328 5.94 5.98 19.12
N THR A 329 4.77 5.83 19.73
CA THR A 329 3.90 6.96 20.11
C THR A 329 4.58 7.86 21.15
N ALA A 330 5.18 7.26 22.19
CA ALA A 330 5.87 8.02 23.24
C ALA A 330 7.06 8.84 22.70
N VAL A 331 7.84 8.29 21.76
CA VAL A 331 8.93 9.03 21.11
C VAL A 331 8.40 10.21 20.32
N ALA A 332 7.33 10.02 19.55
CA ALA A 332 6.73 11.10 18.76
C ALA A 332 6.29 12.27 19.67
N ASP A 333 5.63 11.96 20.79
CA ASP A 333 5.21 12.96 21.77
C ASP A 333 6.39 13.69 22.42
N GLU A 334 7.43 12.96 22.85
CA GLU A 334 8.60 13.54 23.51
C GLU A 334 9.40 14.43 22.54
N VAL A 335 9.61 13.99 21.29
CA VAL A 335 10.27 14.79 20.25
C VAL A 335 9.44 16.04 19.91
N TRP A 336 8.11 15.91 19.81
CA TRP A 336 7.21 17.04 19.57
C TRP A 336 7.31 18.09 20.69
N GLN A 337 7.28 17.65 21.96
CA GLN A 337 7.44 18.54 23.12
C GLN A 337 8.80 19.26 23.11
N LEU A 338 9.89 18.54 22.81
CA LEU A 338 11.23 19.12 22.73
C LEU A 338 11.34 20.17 21.62
N LYS A 339 10.78 19.90 20.43
CA LYS A 339 10.75 20.85 19.31
C LYS A 339 9.91 22.09 19.60
N ASN A 340 8.80 21.95 20.33
CA ASN A 340 7.97 23.08 20.74
C ASN A 340 8.63 23.94 21.82
N ALA A 341 9.35 23.33 22.76
CA ALA A 341 10.09 24.05 23.79
C ALA A 341 11.25 24.87 23.19
N ARG A 342 11.85 24.40 22.09
CA ARG A 342 12.92 25.11 21.36
C ARG A 342 12.67 25.08 19.87
N PRO A 343 11.77 25.93 19.35
CA PRO A 343 11.49 25.99 17.93
C PRO A 343 12.76 26.30 17.14
N ARG A 344 12.99 25.54 16.05
CA ARG A 344 14.11 25.69 15.11
C ARG A 344 15.51 25.31 15.62
N ALA A 345 15.68 24.96 16.90
CA ALA A 345 16.94 24.42 17.37
C ALA A 345 17.04 22.92 17.03
N PRO A 346 18.19 22.42 16.53
CA PRO A 346 18.40 20.98 16.44
C PRO A 346 18.37 20.37 17.84
N LEU A 347 17.92 19.11 17.94
CA LEU A 347 18.04 18.35 19.18
C LEU A 347 19.52 18.15 19.49
N ARG A 348 19.90 18.33 20.75
CA ARG A 348 21.28 18.12 21.18
C ARG A 348 21.61 16.63 21.10
N GLU A 349 22.87 16.31 20.78
CA GLU A 349 23.30 14.92 20.64
C GLU A 349 23.13 14.11 21.93
N ASP A 350 23.41 14.70 23.10
CA ASP A 350 23.22 14.02 24.39
C ASP A 350 21.76 13.67 24.69
N VAL A 351 20.82 14.50 24.21
CA VAL A 351 19.38 14.21 24.33
C VAL A 351 18.98 13.11 23.34
N LEU A 352 19.53 13.12 22.12
CA LEU A 352 19.28 12.07 21.14
C LEU A 352 19.79 10.71 21.62
N GLU A 353 20.99 10.65 22.18
CA GLU A 353 21.54 9.42 22.76
C GLU A 353 20.70 8.91 23.95
N ALA A 354 20.21 9.81 24.80
CA ALA A 354 19.30 9.43 25.88
C ALA A 354 17.97 8.86 25.36
N LEU A 355 17.40 9.45 24.30
CA LEU A 355 16.19 8.93 23.66
C LEU A 355 16.43 7.57 23.02
N LYS A 356 17.54 7.39 22.28
CA LYS A 356 17.91 6.11 21.65
C LYS A 356 18.10 5.02 22.71
N SER A 357 18.75 5.35 23.83
CA SER A 357 18.93 4.41 24.94
C SER A 357 17.61 4.02 25.62
N LYS A 358 16.64 4.94 25.70
CA LYS A 358 15.35 4.71 26.37
C LYS A 358 14.34 3.98 25.49
N TYR A 359 14.32 4.29 24.20
CA TYR A 359 13.28 3.84 23.27
C TYR A 359 13.78 2.96 22.13
N GLY A 360 15.09 2.74 22.02
CA GLY A 360 15.70 1.99 20.92
C GLY A 360 15.92 2.84 19.67
N LEU A 361 16.81 2.35 18.80
CA LEU A 361 17.20 3.04 17.58
C LEU A 361 16.03 3.22 16.61
N PHE A 362 15.23 2.18 16.40
CA PHE A 362 14.16 2.22 15.41
C PHE A 362 13.17 3.34 15.70
N ALA A 363 12.68 3.45 16.93
CA ALA A 363 11.66 4.43 17.31
C ALA A 363 12.14 5.87 17.10
N VAL A 364 13.38 6.16 17.52
CA VAL A 364 13.96 7.51 17.47
C VAL A 364 14.41 7.88 16.06
N CYS A 365 15.24 7.05 15.43
CA CYS A 365 15.84 7.35 14.13
C CYS A 365 14.78 7.40 13.02
N THR A 366 13.82 6.47 13.02
CA THR A 366 12.70 6.49 12.06
C THR A 366 11.88 7.78 12.20
N HIS A 367 11.54 8.19 13.43
CA HIS A 367 10.75 9.41 13.62
C HIS A 367 11.49 10.66 13.11
N LEU A 368 12.80 10.76 13.36
CA LEU A 368 13.60 11.89 12.88
C LEU A 368 13.75 11.90 11.36
N ASP A 369 13.98 10.74 10.73
CA ASP A 369 14.06 10.63 9.28
C ASP A 369 12.71 10.97 8.62
N LEU A 370 11.59 10.50 9.19
CA LEU A 370 10.25 10.84 8.72
C LEU A 370 9.97 12.35 8.73
N LEU A 371 10.35 13.06 9.80
CA LEU A 371 10.22 14.53 9.85
C LEU A 371 11.06 15.22 8.76
N ARG A 372 12.24 14.68 8.45
CA ARG A 372 13.08 15.19 7.35
C ARG A 372 12.42 14.94 6.00
N ARG A 373 11.90 13.72 5.76
CA ARG A 373 11.25 13.36 4.49
C ARG A 373 9.98 14.17 4.25
N GLN A 374 9.15 14.36 5.27
CA GLN A 374 7.95 15.22 5.18
C GLN A 374 8.30 16.66 4.78
N SER A 375 9.45 17.18 5.22
CA SER A 375 9.87 18.55 4.88
C SER A 375 10.20 18.76 3.39
N ALA A 376 10.35 17.68 2.60
CA ALA A 376 10.52 17.76 1.16
C ALA A 376 9.20 18.04 0.41
N PHE A 377 8.06 17.84 1.07
CA PHE A 377 6.72 18.00 0.50
C PHE A 377 6.04 19.20 1.17
N LEU A 378 6.49 20.40 0.85
CA LEU A 378 5.89 21.62 1.41
C LEU A 378 4.65 22.05 0.62
N PRO A 379 3.62 22.58 1.29
CA PRO A 379 2.47 23.15 0.61
C PRO A 379 2.89 24.35 -0.24
N PRO A 380 2.25 24.58 -1.40
CA PRO A 380 2.44 25.80 -2.17
C PRO A 380 2.13 27.05 -1.34
N GLN A 381 2.75 28.17 -1.71
CA GLN A 381 2.53 29.45 -1.03
C GLN A 381 1.04 29.81 -0.99
N GLY A 382 0.56 30.26 0.17
CA GLY A 382 -0.83 30.66 0.37
C GLY A 382 -1.84 29.53 0.50
N PHE A 383 -1.44 28.26 0.31
CA PHE A 383 -2.37 27.11 0.40
C PHE A 383 -3.03 27.01 1.77
N ALA A 384 -2.25 27.06 2.86
CA ALA A 384 -2.78 26.95 4.21
C ALA A 384 -3.73 28.11 4.56
N ASP A 385 -3.36 29.34 4.19
CA ASP A 385 -4.14 30.54 4.46
C ASP A 385 -5.47 30.54 3.69
N LEU A 386 -5.45 30.21 2.40
CA LEU A 386 -6.65 30.14 1.58
C LEU A 386 -7.54 28.94 1.90
N LEU A 387 -6.97 27.83 2.37
CA LEU A 387 -7.76 26.72 2.89
C LEU A 387 -8.52 27.15 4.16
N ASN A 388 -7.82 27.78 5.11
CA ASN A 388 -8.41 28.27 6.35
C ASN A 388 -9.49 29.33 6.08
N LYS A 389 -9.21 30.30 5.22
CA LYS A 389 -10.18 31.31 4.77
C LYS A 389 -11.42 30.69 4.14
N GLY A 390 -11.25 29.63 3.35
CA GLY A 390 -12.37 28.86 2.80
C GLY A 390 -13.25 28.28 3.91
N PHE A 391 -12.66 27.71 4.96
CA PHE A 391 -13.42 27.20 6.10
C PHE A 391 -14.08 28.30 6.94
N GLU A 392 -13.44 29.45 7.11
CA GLU A 392 -14.04 30.62 7.78
C GLU A 392 -15.31 31.07 7.06
N LEU A 393 -15.25 31.28 5.74
CA LEU A 393 -16.41 31.61 4.91
C LEU A 393 -17.50 30.54 4.99
N LYS A 394 -17.10 29.26 5.04
CA LYS A 394 -18.03 28.13 5.16
C LYS A 394 -18.73 28.10 6.51
N GLY A 395 -18.09 28.58 7.58
CA GLY A 395 -18.66 28.65 8.93
C GLY A 395 -19.52 29.90 9.17
N ASP A 396 -19.23 31.01 8.48
CA ASP A 396 -19.97 32.26 8.65
C ASP A 396 -21.32 32.24 7.93
N VAL A 397 -22.42 32.36 8.69
CA VAL A 397 -23.81 32.40 8.18
C VAL A 397 -24.07 33.64 7.33
N ALA A 398 -23.32 34.72 7.53
CA ALA A 398 -23.47 35.98 6.80
C ALA A 398 -22.80 35.96 5.42
N THR A 399 -22.01 34.94 5.09
CA THR A 399 -21.29 34.82 3.82
C THR A 399 -22.19 35.02 2.60
N GLN A 400 -21.84 36.00 1.77
CA GLN A 400 -22.51 36.32 0.51
C GLN A 400 -21.75 35.76 -0.70
N LEU A 401 -22.45 35.59 -1.83
CA LEU A 401 -21.84 35.10 -3.08
C LEU A 401 -20.68 35.98 -3.54
N GLY A 402 -20.75 37.30 -3.38
CA GLY A 402 -19.63 38.19 -3.72
C GLY A 402 -18.34 37.86 -2.95
N GLN A 403 -18.45 37.49 -1.67
CA GLN A 403 -17.27 37.06 -0.88
C GLN A 403 -16.73 35.70 -1.35
N VAL A 404 -17.59 34.82 -1.86
CA VAL A 404 -17.19 33.54 -2.45
C VAL A 404 -16.49 33.77 -3.80
N ASP A 405 -16.94 34.74 -4.59
CA ASP A 405 -16.30 35.12 -5.86
C ASP A 405 -14.95 35.82 -5.62
N ASP A 406 -14.86 36.69 -4.61
CA ASP A 406 -13.59 37.30 -4.17
C ASP A 406 -12.59 36.23 -3.68
N TYR A 407 -13.09 35.20 -2.99
CA TYR A 407 -12.29 34.05 -2.57
C TYR A 407 -11.81 33.25 -3.79
N ALA A 408 -12.69 32.96 -4.74
CA ALA A 408 -12.32 32.25 -5.97
C ALA A 408 -11.26 33.02 -6.78
N ALA A 409 -11.38 34.35 -6.87
CA ALA A 409 -10.38 35.19 -7.52
C ALA A 409 -9.01 35.14 -6.80
N GLN A 410 -9.01 35.07 -5.46
CA GLN A 410 -7.78 34.90 -4.68
C GLN A 410 -7.14 33.53 -4.89
N VAL A 411 -7.93 32.46 -4.90
CA VAL A 411 -7.44 31.09 -5.21
C VAL A 411 -6.78 31.07 -6.58
N ALA A 412 -7.41 31.67 -7.59
CA ALA A 412 -6.87 31.77 -8.94
C ALA A 412 -5.60 32.63 -8.99
N ALA A 413 -5.55 33.76 -8.27
CA ALA A 413 -4.38 34.63 -8.21
C ALA A 413 -3.14 33.94 -7.60
N TYR A 414 -3.35 33.00 -6.68
CA TYR A 414 -2.29 32.17 -6.10
C TYR A 414 -2.00 30.90 -6.92
N GLY A 415 -2.75 30.64 -8.00
CA GLY A 415 -2.60 29.43 -8.83
C GLY A 415 -3.00 28.14 -8.11
N LEU A 416 -3.95 28.21 -7.17
CA LEU A 416 -4.38 27.10 -6.32
C LEU A 416 -5.70 26.45 -6.77
N ASP A 417 -6.16 26.77 -7.98
CA ASP A 417 -7.45 26.30 -8.52
C ASP A 417 -7.58 24.78 -8.47
N GLU A 418 -6.48 24.06 -8.69
CA GLU A 418 -6.47 22.61 -8.73
C GLU A 418 -6.50 21.99 -7.33
N GLN A 419 -5.70 22.51 -6.41
CA GLN A 419 -5.58 22.04 -5.02
C GLN A 419 -6.85 22.32 -4.22
N LEU A 420 -7.50 23.46 -4.48
CA LEU A 420 -8.70 23.93 -3.77
C LEU A 420 -9.98 23.85 -4.63
N CYS A 421 -9.97 23.07 -5.72
CA CYS A 421 -11.08 22.92 -6.67
C CYS A 421 -12.43 22.49 -6.04
N TRP A 422 -12.41 21.93 -4.84
CA TRP A 422 -13.58 21.49 -4.11
C TRP A 422 -14.16 22.54 -3.16
N MET A 423 -13.41 23.59 -2.80
CA MET A 423 -13.83 24.56 -1.78
C MET A 423 -14.86 25.55 -2.31
N VAL A 424 -14.62 26.18 -3.47
CA VAL A 424 -15.55 27.13 -4.09
C VAL A 424 -16.95 26.53 -4.35
N PRO A 425 -17.09 25.36 -5.00
CA PRO A 425 -18.40 24.75 -5.17
C PRO A 425 -19.04 24.39 -3.82
N TRP A 426 -18.26 24.00 -2.82
CA TRP A 426 -18.80 23.74 -1.48
C TRP A 426 -19.39 25.01 -0.85
N LEU A 427 -18.69 26.15 -0.93
CA LEU A 427 -19.17 27.44 -0.42
C LEU A 427 -20.47 27.88 -1.10
N ARG A 428 -20.56 27.75 -2.43
CA ARG A 428 -21.77 28.05 -3.20
C ARG A 428 -22.92 27.13 -2.81
N GLY A 429 -22.66 25.84 -2.64
CA GLY A 429 -23.65 24.87 -2.14
C GLY A 429 -24.17 25.25 -0.76
N VAL A 430 -23.29 25.58 0.19
CA VAL A 430 -23.64 26.00 1.55
C VAL A 430 -24.49 27.28 1.56
N TYR A 431 -24.18 28.25 0.69
CA TYR A 431 -24.98 29.47 0.54
C TYR A 431 -26.45 29.16 0.17
N HIS A 432 -26.67 28.35 -0.86
CA HIS A 432 -28.02 27.96 -1.28
C HIS A 432 -28.71 27.08 -0.24
N TYR A 433 -27.97 26.16 0.38
CA TYR A 433 -28.46 25.30 1.44
C TYR A 433 -29.05 26.08 2.62
N ARG A 434 -28.35 27.13 3.08
CA ARG A 434 -28.80 28.01 4.18
C ARG A 434 -30.11 28.74 3.87
N LYS A 435 -30.40 28.97 2.59
CA LYS A 435 -31.64 29.59 2.12
C LYS A 435 -32.78 28.57 1.89
N GLY A 436 -32.55 27.29 2.19
CA GLY A 436 -33.50 26.21 1.90
C GLY A 436 -33.63 25.89 0.41
N GLN A 437 -32.72 26.38 -0.43
CA GLN A 437 -32.74 26.20 -1.88
C GLN A 437 -32.01 24.89 -2.25
N PHE A 438 -32.58 23.76 -1.84
CA PHE A 438 -31.90 22.46 -1.94
C PHE A 438 -31.63 22.01 -3.39
N GLU A 439 -32.55 22.28 -4.32
CA GLU A 439 -32.38 21.97 -5.74
C GLU A 439 -31.21 22.77 -6.34
N ALA A 440 -31.10 24.05 -5.98
CA ALA A 440 -30.00 24.91 -6.43
C ALA A 440 -28.65 24.55 -5.77
N ALA A 441 -28.67 24.05 -4.53
CA ALA A 441 -27.48 23.62 -3.82
C ALA A 441 -26.90 22.30 -4.37
N MET A 442 -27.75 21.39 -4.85
CA MET A 442 -27.35 20.03 -5.25
C MET A 442 -26.23 19.96 -6.28
N PRO A 443 -26.28 20.66 -7.43
CA PRO A 443 -25.20 20.60 -8.42
C PRO A 443 -23.85 21.07 -7.86
N HIS A 444 -23.86 22.07 -6.98
CA HIS A 444 -22.64 22.57 -6.33
C HIS A 444 -22.05 21.55 -5.35
N PHE A 445 -22.88 20.88 -4.55
CA PHE A 445 -22.42 19.80 -3.67
C PHE A 445 -21.93 18.58 -4.44
N GLN A 446 -22.56 18.24 -5.56
CA GLN A 446 -22.09 17.16 -6.43
C GLN A 446 -20.71 17.48 -7.02
N GLU A 447 -20.51 18.71 -7.51
CA GLU A 447 -19.20 19.16 -7.99
C GLU A 447 -18.15 19.15 -6.88
N ALA A 448 -18.48 19.70 -5.70
CA ALA A 448 -17.60 19.70 -4.55
C ALA A 448 -17.21 18.28 -4.12
N PHE A 449 -18.19 17.37 -4.04
CA PHE A 449 -17.98 15.97 -3.69
C PHE A 449 -16.99 15.31 -4.66
N GLU A 450 -17.25 15.34 -5.98
CA GLU A 450 -16.38 14.73 -6.98
C GLU A 450 -14.96 15.33 -6.99
N ASN A 451 -14.85 16.65 -6.75
CA ASN A 451 -13.56 17.33 -6.66
C ASN A 451 -12.81 16.99 -5.36
N ALA A 452 -13.51 16.73 -4.25
CA ALA A 452 -12.88 16.47 -2.96
C ALA A 452 -12.37 15.04 -2.79
N LYS A 453 -12.91 14.08 -3.56
CA LYS A 453 -12.46 12.68 -3.57
C LYS A 453 -10.94 12.64 -3.75
N TYR A 454 -10.25 11.96 -2.84
CA TYR A 454 -8.78 11.83 -2.85
C TYR A 454 -8.01 13.16 -2.77
N ARG A 455 -8.64 14.25 -2.28
CA ARG A 455 -8.01 15.57 -2.11
C ARG A 455 -8.21 16.19 -0.74
N ALA A 456 -9.41 16.06 -0.16
CA ALA A 456 -9.78 16.84 1.02
C ALA A 456 -9.44 16.19 2.39
N GLY A 457 -8.93 14.95 2.41
CA GLY A 457 -8.60 14.22 3.64
C GLY A 457 -9.75 14.17 4.64
N LYS A 458 -9.46 14.44 5.92
CA LYS A 458 -10.46 14.45 7.01
C LYS A 458 -11.66 15.37 6.76
N ASN A 459 -11.52 16.37 5.88
CA ASN A 459 -12.61 17.28 5.54
C ASN A 459 -13.69 16.62 4.66
N GLN A 460 -13.38 15.47 4.03
CA GLN A 460 -14.34 14.66 3.29
C GLN A 460 -15.53 14.26 4.17
N TYR A 461 -15.32 13.95 5.46
CA TYR A 461 -16.41 13.57 6.37
C TYR A 461 -17.56 14.57 6.35
N LYS A 462 -17.28 15.87 6.51
CA LYS A 462 -18.31 16.91 6.54
C LYS A 462 -18.99 17.06 5.18
N LEU A 463 -18.20 17.12 4.11
CA LEU A 463 -18.70 17.33 2.76
C LEU A 463 -19.59 16.17 2.29
N VAL A 464 -19.15 14.92 2.49
CA VAL A 464 -19.87 13.72 2.08
C VAL A 464 -21.19 13.61 2.83
N ASN A 465 -21.20 13.86 4.14
CA ASN A 465 -22.44 13.86 4.90
C ASN A 465 -23.43 14.91 4.41
N GLN A 466 -22.97 16.12 4.04
CA GLN A 466 -23.83 17.14 3.45
C GLN A 466 -24.32 16.77 2.06
N TYR A 467 -23.48 16.16 1.22
CA TYR A 467 -23.87 15.66 -0.10
C TYR A 467 -24.95 14.56 0.00
N VAL A 468 -24.77 13.58 0.89
CA VAL A 468 -25.75 12.50 1.12
C VAL A 468 -27.05 13.06 1.69
N GLU A 469 -26.97 14.00 2.63
CA GLU A 469 -28.14 14.68 3.18
C GLU A 469 -28.92 15.43 2.09
N LEU A 470 -28.22 16.19 1.25
CA LEU A 470 -28.84 16.98 0.21
C LEU A 470 -29.46 16.11 -0.89
N ALA A 471 -28.85 14.97 -1.21
CA ALA A 471 -29.45 13.98 -2.10
C ALA A 471 -30.79 13.47 -1.55
N ALA A 472 -30.87 13.19 -0.25
CA ALA A 472 -32.13 12.78 0.39
C ALA A 472 -33.20 13.89 0.39
N LYS A 473 -32.79 15.15 0.59
CA LYS A 473 -33.70 16.32 0.55
C LYS A 473 -34.26 16.61 -0.84
N ASN A 474 -33.52 16.24 -1.89
CA ASN A 474 -33.92 16.40 -3.30
C ASN A 474 -34.56 15.14 -3.90
N ASP A 475 -34.90 14.15 -3.08
CA ASP A 475 -35.44 12.87 -3.54
C ASP A 475 -34.52 12.10 -4.54
N ASP A 476 -33.21 12.37 -4.51
CA ASP A 476 -32.20 11.72 -5.36
C ASP A 476 -31.59 10.49 -4.66
N ARG A 477 -32.34 9.38 -4.72
CA ARG A 477 -31.92 8.08 -4.16
C ARG A 477 -30.62 7.55 -4.77
N ARG A 478 -30.32 7.89 -6.03
CA ARG A 478 -29.12 7.39 -6.72
C ARG A 478 -27.87 8.06 -6.17
N SER A 479 -27.86 9.39 -6.08
CA SER A 479 -26.73 10.15 -5.52
C SER A 479 -26.52 9.83 -4.05
N PHE A 480 -27.62 9.61 -3.30
CA PHE A 480 -27.58 9.16 -1.91
C PHE A 480 -26.83 7.83 -1.75
N LYS A 481 -27.23 6.78 -2.49
CA LYS A 481 -26.58 5.46 -2.40
C LYS A 481 -25.11 5.54 -2.82
N LYS A 482 -24.81 6.27 -3.90
CA LYS A 482 -23.44 6.50 -4.37
C LYS A 482 -22.56 7.16 -3.31
N GLY A 483 -23.07 8.18 -2.61
CA GLY A 483 -22.33 8.87 -1.55
C GLY A 483 -22.03 7.98 -0.36
N ILE A 484 -23.01 7.16 0.07
CA ILE A 484 -22.83 6.21 1.18
C ILE A 484 -21.82 5.12 0.81
N GLU A 485 -21.95 4.52 -0.37
CA GLU A 485 -21.04 3.47 -0.83
C GLU A 485 -19.59 3.98 -0.89
N TRP A 486 -19.38 5.17 -1.44
CA TRP A 486 -18.05 5.76 -1.48
C TRP A 486 -17.51 6.11 -0.09
N ALA A 487 -18.36 6.60 0.81
CA ALA A 487 -17.96 6.89 2.18
C ALA A 487 -17.47 5.63 2.90
N GLN A 488 -18.24 4.55 2.82
CA GLN A 488 -17.88 3.28 3.44
C GLN A 488 -16.63 2.68 2.80
N TYR A 489 -16.45 2.84 1.49
CA TYR A 489 -15.24 2.41 0.78
C TYR A 489 -13.96 3.06 1.32
N LEU A 490 -14.03 4.31 1.78
CA LEU A 490 -12.92 5.03 2.44
C LEU A 490 -12.97 4.98 3.98
N GLY A 491 -13.87 4.22 4.58
CA GLY A 491 -14.02 4.16 6.05
C GLY A 491 -14.61 5.44 6.67
N ILE A 492 -15.26 6.30 5.89
CA ILE A 492 -15.89 7.54 6.34
C ILE A 492 -17.28 7.22 6.88
N LYS A 493 -17.53 7.55 8.15
CA LYS A 493 -18.83 7.34 8.79
C LYS A 493 -19.91 8.27 8.21
N ILE A 494 -21.10 7.71 7.98
CA ILE A 494 -22.31 8.45 7.59
C ILE A 494 -23.20 8.65 8.81
N ARG A 495 -23.77 9.85 9.00
CA ARG A 495 -24.71 10.13 10.09
C ARG A 495 -25.92 9.18 10.01
N TRP A 496 -26.43 8.77 11.17
CA TRP A 496 -27.53 7.80 11.33
C TRP A 496 -27.23 6.36 10.87
N LEU A 497 -26.20 6.13 10.06
CA LEU A 497 -25.70 4.80 9.71
C LEU A 497 -24.52 4.37 10.61
N ARG A 498 -23.58 5.27 10.87
CA ARG A 498 -22.35 5.02 11.65
C ARG A 498 -21.60 3.78 11.16
N ASP A 499 -21.50 2.75 12.01
CA ASP A 499 -20.77 1.51 11.79
C ASP A 499 -21.71 0.36 11.34
N ASP A 500 -22.98 0.66 11.10
CA ASP A 500 -23.95 -0.33 10.62
C ASP A 500 -23.73 -0.71 9.15
N GLU A 501 -23.95 -1.99 8.85
CA GLU A 501 -24.02 -2.49 7.47
C GLU A 501 -25.17 -1.82 6.70
N PRO A 502 -24.97 -1.38 5.44
CA PRO A 502 -25.94 -0.61 4.66
C PRO A 502 -27.02 -1.51 4.03
N THR A 503 -27.83 -2.18 4.85
CA THR A 503 -29.00 -2.93 4.36
C THR A 503 -30.04 -1.97 3.78
N GLU A 504 -30.88 -2.42 2.84
CA GLU A 504 -31.91 -1.55 2.24
C GLU A 504 -32.83 -0.90 3.30
N GLU A 505 -33.23 -1.66 4.32
CA GLU A 505 -34.04 -1.16 5.44
C GLU A 505 -33.34 -0.02 6.19
N LYS A 506 -32.05 -0.18 6.51
CA LYS A 506 -31.26 0.86 7.18
C LYS A 506 -31.04 2.06 6.27
N LEU A 507 -30.81 1.83 4.98
CA LEU A 507 -30.67 2.90 3.99
C LEU A 507 -31.98 3.68 3.81
N ASP A 508 -33.14 3.05 3.90
CA ASP A 508 -34.45 3.71 3.87
C ASP A 508 -34.70 4.54 5.12
N PHE A 509 -34.32 4.02 6.29
CA PHE A 509 -34.36 4.76 7.55
C PHE A 509 -33.46 6.01 7.50
N VAL A 510 -32.18 5.85 7.13
CA VAL A 510 -31.22 6.97 7.04
C VAL A 510 -31.67 8.02 6.04
N TYR A 511 -32.19 7.60 4.88
CA TYR A 511 -32.73 8.49 3.87
C TYR A 511 -33.91 9.32 4.38
N SER A 512 -34.85 8.67 5.06
CA SER A 512 -36.01 9.33 5.66
C SER A 512 -35.59 10.33 6.74
N MET A 513 -34.64 9.95 7.60
CA MET A 513 -34.12 10.83 8.65
C MET A 513 -33.41 12.06 8.09
N LEU A 514 -32.53 11.89 7.10
CA LEU A 514 -31.79 13.01 6.49
C LEU A 514 -32.70 13.93 5.67
N LYS A 515 -33.78 13.40 5.08
CA LYS A 515 -34.80 14.22 4.42
C LYS A 515 -35.45 15.21 5.41
N MET A 516 -35.76 14.75 6.63
CA MET A 516 -36.45 15.56 7.65
C MET A 516 -35.52 16.41 8.53
N ALA A 517 -34.29 15.97 8.79
CA ALA A 517 -33.39 16.63 9.72
C ALA A 517 -33.07 18.08 9.31
N ARG A 518 -32.94 18.98 10.30
CA ARG A 518 -32.37 20.32 10.12
C ARG A 518 -31.23 20.50 11.11
N TYR A 519 -30.06 20.85 10.59
CA TYR A 519 -28.85 21.05 11.40
C TYR A 519 -28.51 22.54 11.46
N ASP A 520 -29.18 23.27 12.33
CA ASP A 520 -29.03 24.73 12.44
C ASP A 520 -27.72 25.15 13.13
N HIS A 521 -26.96 24.22 13.74
CA HIS A 521 -25.81 24.53 14.62
C HIS A 521 -24.50 23.82 14.25
N GLN A 522 -24.43 23.13 13.11
CA GLN A 522 -23.23 22.39 12.68
C GLN A 522 -22.74 22.76 11.28
N MET A 523 -23.19 23.91 10.75
CA MET A 523 -22.70 24.45 9.48
C MET A 523 -21.34 25.08 9.65
#